data_AF-A0A9D3B596-F1
#
_entry.id   AF-A0A9D3B596-F1
#
_cell.length_a   1.000
_cell.length_b   1.000
_cell.length_c   1.000
_cell.angle_alpha   90.00
_cell.angle_beta   90.00
_cell.angle_gamma   90.00
#
_symmetry.space_group_name_H-M   'P 1'
#
loop_
_entity.id
_entity.type
_entity.pdbx_description
1 polymer ?
#
loop_
_entity_poly.entity_id
_entity_poly.type
_entity_poly.pdbx_seq_one_letter_code
_entity_poly.pdbx_strand_id
1 'polypeptide(L)' 'MSGIERKYQKSIDELILNATPEELQKIQELDINSQLSGNSFYDSYANQKNDVKIESHTLPKKN' A
#
# COMPACT_ATOMS: atom_id res chain seq x y z
N MET A 1 12.03 12.95 0.25
CA MET A 1 12.07 11.47 0.33
C MET A 1 13.24 10.98 1.17
N SER A 2 12.94 10.67 2.42
CA SER A 2 13.84 10.04 3.39
C SER A 2 14.12 8.57 3.04
N GLY A 3 15.11 7.97 3.69
CA GLY A 3 15.38 6.54 3.53
C GLY A 3 14.24 5.65 4.04
N ILE A 4 13.45 6.14 5.01
CA ILE A 4 12.30 5.42 5.57
C ILE A 4 11.14 5.44 4.59
N GLU A 5 10.84 6.60 4.00
CA GLU A 5 9.80 6.76 2.98
C GLU A 5 10.06 5.85 1.77
N ARG A 6 11.31 5.77 1.29
CA ARG A 6 11.66 4.86 0.18
C ARG A 6 11.49 3.38 0.53
N LYS A 7 11.85 2.97 1.75
CA LYS A 7 11.66 1.58 2.20
C LYS A 7 10.18 1.22 2.30
N TYR A 8 9.37 2.16 2.75
CA TYR A 8 7.92 2.00 2.78
C TYR A 8 7.33 1.89 1.39
N GLN A 9 7.67 2.80 0.47
CA GLN A 9 7.20 2.71 -0.93
C GLN A 9 7.58 1.37 -1.57
N LYS A 10 8.82 0.92 -1.35
CA LYS A 10 9.28 -0.38 -1.85
C LYS A 10 8.48 -1.57 -1.30
N SER A 11 8.05 -1.54 -0.04
CA SER A 11 7.22 -2.64 0.49
C SER A 11 5.80 -2.62 -0.05
N ILE A 12 5.28 -1.45 -0.40
CA ILE A 12 4.01 -1.31 -1.11
C ILE A 12 4.14 -1.82 -2.56
N ASP A 13 5.24 -1.50 -3.24
CA ASP A 13 5.52 -2.03 -4.58
C ASP A 13 5.57 -3.57 -4.57
N GLU A 14 6.27 -4.15 -3.61
CA GLU A 14 6.34 -5.61 -3.44
C GLU A 14 4.96 -6.22 -3.16
N LEU A 15 4.09 -5.54 -2.41
CA LEU A 15 2.71 -5.98 -2.18
C LEU A 15 1.91 -5.97 -3.48
N ILE A 16 1.98 -4.90 -4.27
CA ILE A 16 1.27 -4.79 -5.56
C ILE A 16 1.74 -5.87 -6.53
N LEU A 17 3.04 -6.11 -6.62
CA LEU A 17 3.61 -7.10 -7.54
C LEU A 17 3.19 -8.55 -7.22
N ASN A 18 2.84 -8.84 -5.96
CA ASN A 18 2.44 -10.18 -5.52
C ASN A 18 0.94 -10.30 -5.21
N ALA A 19 0.16 -9.24 -5.43
CA ALA A 19 -1.26 -9.21 -5.12
C ALA A 19 -2.07 -10.09 -6.08
N THR A 20 -3.17 -10.68 -5.57
CA THR A 20 -4.14 -11.36 -6.43
C THR A 20 -4.91 -10.36 -7.30
N PRO A 21 -5.56 -10.80 -8.38
CA PRO A 21 -6.42 -9.93 -9.17
C PRO A 21 -7.50 -9.19 -8.36
N GLU A 22 -8.10 -9.83 -7.34
CA GLU A 22 -9.09 -9.16 -6.47
C GLU A 22 -8.45 -8.08 -5.59
N GLU A 23 -7.24 -8.33 -5.09
CA GLU A 23 -6.50 -7.36 -4.29
C GLU A 23 -6.04 -6.17 -5.13
N LEU A 24 -5.58 -6.43 -6.37
CA LEU A 24 -5.24 -5.40 -7.35
C LEU A 24 -6.45 -4.52 -7.70
N GLN A 25 -7.63 -5.12 -7.82
CA GLN A 25 -8.86 -4.39 -8.10
C GLN A 25 -9.20 -3.40 -6.98
N LYS A 26 -9.09 -3.82 -5.72
CA LYS A 26 -9.26 -2.94 -4.56
C LYS A 26 -8.21 -1.82 -4.53
N ILE A 27 -6.94 -2.16 -4.78
CA ILE A 27 -5.86 -1.17 -4.87
C ILE A 27 -6.16 -0.12 -5.94
N GLN A 28 -6.66 -0.55 -7.10
CA GLN A 28 -7.01 0.34 -8.20
C GLN A 28 -8.22 1.22 -7.88
N GLU A 29 -9.25 0.69 -7.21
CA GLU A 29 -10.38 1.49 -6.71
C GLU A 29 -9.91 2.57 -5.72
N LEU A 30 -8.97 2.22 -4.83
CA LEU A 30 -8.39 3.17 -3.89
C LEU A 30 -7.60 4.28 -4.59
N ASP A 31 -6.79 3.94 -5.60
CA ASP A 31 -6.04 4.92 -6.37
C ASP A 31 -6.99 5.92 -7.06
N ILE A 32 -8.01 5.40 -7.77
CA ILE A 32 -9.04 6.21 -8.45
C ILE A 32 -9.75 7.15 -7.48
N ASN A 33 -10.17 6.62 -6.32
CA ASN A 33 -10.87 7.41 -5.31
C ASN A 33 -9.97 8.47 -4.66
N SER A 34 -8.67 8.22 -4.59
CA SER A 34 -7.70 9.15 -3.99
C SER A 34 -7.17 10.21 -4.96
N GLN A 35 -7.26 10.00 -6.27
CA GLN A 35 -6.69 10.87 -7.30
C GLN A 35 -7.23 12.31 -7.29
N LEU A 36 -8.43 12.55 -6.76
CA LEU A 36 -9.00 13.89 -6.61
C LEU A 36 -8.59 14.58 -5.29
N SER A 37 -7.95 13.86 -4.36
CA SER A 37 -7.56 14.39 -3.04
C SER A 37 -6.21 15.11 -3.04
N GLY A 38 -5.45 15.05 -4.14
CA GLY A 38 -4.10 15.62 -4.25
C GLY A 38 -3.02 14.84 -3.48
N ASN A 39 -3.40 13.76 -2.78
CA ASN A 39 -2.49 12.87 -2.08
C ASN A 39 -1.96 11.80 -3.04
N SER A 40 -0.72 11.34 -2.83
CA SER A 40 -0.23 10.19 -3.59
C SER A 40 -0.92 8.90 -3.12
N PHE A 41 -0.93 7.89 -3.99
CA PHE A 41 -1.41 6.56 -3.63
C PHE A 41 -0.76 6.04 -2.33
N TYR A 42 0.55 6.26 -2.14
CA TYR A 42 1.26 5.82 -0.95
C TYR A 42 0.76 6.50 0.33
N ASP A 43 0.36 7.77 0.25
CA ASP A 43 -0.19 8.53 1.36
C ASP A 43 -1.60 8.03 1.70
N SER A 44 -2.42 7.80 0.67
CA SER A 44 -3.78 7.25 0.82
C SER A 44 -3.76 5.84 1.40
N TYR A 45 -2.83 5.00 0.94
CA TYR A 45 -2.65 3.63 1.44
C TYR A 45 -2.10 3.62 2.88
N ALA A 46 -1.21 4.55 3.23
CA ALA A 46 -0.71 4.70 4.60
C ALA A 46 -1.84 5.10 5.57
N ASN A 47 -2.73 6.00 5.15
CA ASN A 47 -3.83 6.48 5.98
C ASN A 47 -4.92 5.41 6.19
N GLN A 48 -5.15 4.52 5.23
CA GLN A 48 -6.12 3.44 5.40
C GLN A 48 -5.69 2.35 6.38
N LYS A 49 -4.38 2.17 6.63
CA LYS A 49 -3.92 1.20 7.64
C LYS A 49 -4.31 1.59 9.08
N ASN A 50 -4.75 2.82 9.31
CA ASN A 50 -5.28 3.23 10.62
C ASN A 50 -6.74 2.79 10.82
N ASP A 51 -7.51 2.58 9.75
CA ASP A 51 -8.94 2.19 9.84
C ASP A 51 -9.23 0.77 9.32
N VAL A 52 -8.34 0.20 8.51
CA VAL A 52 -8.47 -1.17 8.01
C VAL A 52 -7.29 -1.99 8.53
N LYS A 53 -7.57 -2.85 9.52
CA LYS A 53 -6.75 -4.04 9.79
C LYS A 53 -6.79 -4.95 8.57
N ILE A 54 -6.03 -4.61 7.53
CA ILE A 54 -5.63 -5.60 6.55
C ILE A 54 -4.67 -6.50 7.31
N GLU A 55 -5.14 -7.71 7.64
CA GLU A 55 -4.36 -8.72 8.32
C GLU A 55 -3.00 -8.80 7.64
N SER A 56 -1.98 -8.38 8.39
CA SER A 56 -0.60 -8.50 7.99
C SER A 56 -0.35 -9.98 7.74
N HIS A 57 -0.35 -10.40 6.47
CA HIS A 57 0.50 -11.50 6.07
C HIS A 57 1.91 -11.04 6.41
N THR A 58 2.37 -11.54 7.54
CA THR A 58 3.66 -11.27 8.13
C THR A 58 4.72 -11.39 7.05
N LEU A 59 5.39 -10.28 6.73
CA LEU A 59 6.65 -10.32 6.02
C LEU A 59 7.55 -11.35 6.73
N PRO A 60 8.12 -12.34 6.02
CA PRO A 60 8.97 -13.33 6.67
C PRO A 60 10.13 -12.60 7.32
N LYS A 61 10.29 -12.81 8.64
CA LYS A 61 11.50 -12.41 9.37
C LYS A 61 12.67 -13.10 8.70
N LYS A 62 13.47 -12.35 7.95
CA LYS A 62 14.73 -12.84 7.41
C LYS A 62 15.74 -12.83 8.56
N ASN A 63 16.11 -14.04 9.00
CA ASN A 63 17.20 -14.30 9.94
C ASN A 63 18.53 -13.73 9.44
#